data_AF-A0AAW1N1M4-F1
#
_entry.id   AF-A0AAW1N1M4-F1
#
_cell.length_a   1.000
_cell.length_b   1.000
_cell.length_c   1.000
_cell.angle_alpha   90.00
_cell.angle_beta   90.00
_cell.angle_gamma   90.00
#
_symmetry.space_group_name_H-M   'P 1'
#
loop_
_entity.id
_entity.type
_entity.pdbx_description
1 polymer ?
#
loop_
_entity_poly.entity_id
_entity_poly.type
_entity_poly.pdbx_seq_one_letter_code
_entity_poly.pdbx_strand_id
1 'polypeptide(L)'
;MPNKPDNVLIQKWMPQFDILCHPNVKAFITHGGLLGTTEAVHCGVPAVVMPQFGDQYTNAKALEASGGGVILDLSTMTEQDVYNALKTVLDPSFNKQAKELSVRFKDRPMPPLETAIYWIEYVARHKGAPHLRSAAVGMPYYQYLLLDVIAFLTFIGLAITYILYTIFTFFLRKIFKRETKKLKKQ
;
A
#
# COMPACT_ATOMS: atom_id res chain seq x y z
N MET A 1 27.00 -4.10 18.99
CA MET A 1 26.31 -3.02 19.72
C MET A 1 26.90 -2.96 21.12
N PRO A 2 27.50 -1.85 21.55
CA PRO A 2 27.91 -1.69 22.96
C PRO A 2 26.67 -1.78 23.85
N ASN A 3 26.79 -2.42 25.03
CA ASN A 3 25.70 -2.60 26.01
C ASN A 3 24.53 -3.50 25.55
N LYS A 4 24.78 -4.55 24.76
CA LYS A 4 23.75 -5.55 24.40
C LYS A 4 23.45 -6.47 25.60
N PRO A 5 22.19 -6.61 26.05
CA PRO A 5 21.81 -7.59 27.07
C PRO A 5 21.98 -9.05 26.61
N ASP A 6 22.19 -9.98 27.54
CA ASP A 6 22.41 -11.41 27.23
C ASP A 6 21.18 -12.09 26.59
N ASN A 7 19.97 -11.61 26.89
CA ASN A 7 18.71 -12.11 26.36
C ASN A 7 18.34 -11.54 24.98
N VAL A 8 19.23 -10.80 24.33
CA VAL A 8 19.01 -10.25 22.99
C VAL A 8 19.92 -10.95 21.99
N LEU A 9 19.37 -11.68 21.03
CA LEU A 9 20.15 -12.23 19.93
C LEU A 9 20.08 -11.29 18.72
N ILE A 10 21.23 -10.93 18.15
CA ILE A 10 21.32 -10.11 16.94
C ILE A 10 22.09 -10.91 15.89
N GLN A 11 21.49 -11.12 14.72
CA GLN A 11 22.09 -11.83 13.61
C GLN A 11 21.79 -11.09 12.31
N LYS A 12 22.71 -11.17 11.34
CA LYS A 12 22.51 -10.56 10.01
C LYS A 12 21.46 -11.31 9.19
N TRP A 13 21.36 -12.61 9.38
CA TRP A 13 20.41 -13.48 8.69
C TRP A 13 19.91 -14.54 9.66
N MET A 14 18.62 -14.85 9.56
CA MET A 14 17.97 -15.89 10.33
C MET A 14 16.88 -16.54 9.46
N PRO A 15 16.56 -17.83 9.69
CA PRO A 15 15.44 -18.50 9.03
C PRO A 15 14.12 -17.98 9.61
N GLN A 16 13.68 -16.79 9.19
CA GLN A 16 12.54 -16.07 9.77
C GLN A 16 11.27 -16.91 9.82
N PHE A 17 10.91 -17.58 8.73
CA PHE A 17 9.72 -18.41 8.67
C PHE A 17 9.74 -19.54 9.69
N ASP A 18 10.85 -20.27 9.79
CA ASP A 18 11.01 -21.36 10.76
C ASP A 18 10.96 -20.84 12.21
N ILE A 19 11.55 -19.67 12.46
CA ILE A 19 11.49 -19.01 13.77
C ILE A 19 10.04 -18.61 14.09
N LEU A 20 9.35 -17.92 13.18
CA LEU A 20 7.97 -17.49 13.39
C LEU A 20 7.04 -18.68 13.66
N CYS A 21 7.26 -19.80 12.99
CA CYS A 21 6.47 -21.02 13.17
C CYS A 21 6.92 -21.87 14.37
N HIS A 22 7.95 -21.46 15.10
CA HIS A 22 8.38 -22.13 16.32
C HIS A 22 7.38 -21.90 17.48
N PRO A 23 7.01 -22.93 18.25
CA PRO A 23 5.95 -22.83 19.29
C PRO A 23 6.23 -21.83 20.43
N ASN A 24 7.50 -21.43 20.60
CA ASN A 24 7.91 -20.48 21.63
C ASN A 24 7.83 -19.01 21.19
N VAL A 25 7.64 -18.71 19.91
CA VAL A 25 7.44 -17.32 19.47
C VAL A 25 6.07 -16.83 19.91
N LYS A 26 6.04 -15.64 20.51
CA LYS A 26 4.83 -15.05 21.10
C LYS A 26 4.32 -13.82 20.37
N ALA A 27 5.22 -13.04 19.80
CA ALA A 27 4.90 -11.82 19.09
C ALA A 27 5.93 -11.55 17.99
N PHE A 28 5.53 -10.83 16.97
CA PHE A 28 6.41 -10.37 15.90
C PHE A 28 6.34 -8.85 15.78
N ILE A 29 7.48 -8.17 15.84
CA ILE A 29 7.55 -6.73 15.59
C ILE A 29 8.02 -6.54 14.15
N THR A 30 7.24 -5.85 13.34
CA THR A 30 7.49 -5.74 11.89
C THR A 30 7.07 -4.38 11.33
N HIS A 31 7.57 -4.06 10.14
CA HIS A 31 7.16 -2.87 9.39
C HIS A 31 5.87 -3.08 8.57
N GLY A 32 5.33 -4.30 8.51
CA GLY A 32 4.07 -4.56 7.81
C GLY A 32 4.21 -4.81 6.31
N GLY A 33 5.41 -5.17 5.84
CA GLY A 33 5.57 -5.68 4.47
C GLY A 33 4.71 -6.93 4.24
N LEU A 34 4.19 -7.10 3.01
CA LEU A 34 3.22 -8.14 2.68
C LEU A 34 3.70 -9.54 3.08
N LEU A 35 4.92 -9.91 2.68
CA LEU A 35 5.46 -11.26 2.93
C LEU A 35 5.60 -11.57 4.43
N GLY A 36 6.29 -10.72 5.19
CA GLY A 36 6.45 -10.94 6.63
C GLY A 36 5.11 -10.94 7.39
N THR A 37 4.16 -10.13 6.95
CA THR A 37 2.79 -10.14 7.49
C THR A 37 2.09 -11.46 7.20
N THR A 38 2.18 -11.98 5.97
CA THR A 38 1.59 -13.26 5.61
C THR A 38 2.25 -14.45 6.31
N GLU A 39 3.55 -14.38 6.60
CA GLU A 39 4.25 -15.40 7.39
C GLU A 39 3.76 -15.41 8.85
N ALA A 40 3.59 -14.23 9.46
CA ALA A 40 3.05 -14.11 10.82
C ALA A 40 1.62 -14.67 10.91
N VAL A 41 0.77 -14.32 9.93
CA VAL A 41 -0.58 -14.89 9.79
C VAL A 41 -0.52 -16.40 9.60
N HIS A 42 0.36 -16.90 8.72
CA HIS A 42 0.53 -18.33 8.49
C HIS A 42 0.96 -19.04 9.78
N CYS A 43 1.90 -18.52 10.54
CA CYS A 43 2.38 -19.14 11.77
C CYS A 43 1.46 -18.89 12.99
N GLY A 44 0.44 -18.03 12.86
CA GLY A 44 -0.49 -17.71 13.96
C GLY A 44 0.15 -16.88 15.07
N VAL A 45 1.08 -15.99 14.69
CA VAL A 45 1.80 -15.11 15.60
C VAL A 45 1.22 -13.70 15.50
N PRO A 46 0.74 -13.10 16.60
CA PRO A 46 0.26 -11.72 16.58
C PRO A 46 1.43 -10.74 16.39
N ALA A 47 1.16 -9.59 15.77
CA ALA A 47 2.20 -8.64 15.41
C ALA A 47 2.00 -7.22 15.97
N VAL A 48 3.11 -6.57 16.31
CA VAL A 48 3.17 -5.10 16.43
C VAL A 48 3.71 -4.56 15.12
N VAL A 49 2.95 -3.71 14.45
CA VAL A 49 3.25 -3.26 13.10
C VAL A 49 3.57 -1.77 13.08
N MET A 50 4.71 -1.39 12.50
CA MET A 50 5.18 -0.01 12.34
C MET A 50 5.40 0.33 10.86
N PRO A 51 4.34 0.68 10.11
CA PRO A 51 4.44 1.01 8.70
C PRO A 51 5.37 2.19 8.44
N GLN A 52 6.13 2.11 7.35
CA GLN A 52 7.12 3.13 6.95
C GLN A 52 6.80 3.76 5.60
N PHE A 53 6.37 2.96 4.61
CA PHE A 53 6.07 3.45 3.26
C PHE A 53 5.23 2.45 2.44
N GLY A 54 4.72 2.91 1.31
CA GLY A 54 4.11 2.05 0.29
C GLY A 54 2.86 1.32 0.78
N ASP A 55 2.77 0.02 0.47
CA ASP A 55 1.66 -0.87 0.77
C ASP A 55 1.58 -1.27 2.26
N GLN A 56 2.61 -0.99 3.05
CA GLN A 56 2.72 -1.40 4.44
C GLN A 56 1.57 -0.87 5.31
N TYR A 57 1.08 0.34 5.04
CA TYR A 57 -0.06 0.93 5.75
C TYR A 57 -1.34 0.12 5.53
N THR A 58 -1.57 -0.29 4.28
CA THR A 58 -2.74 -1.11 3.90
C THR A 58 -2.65 -2.51 4.49
N ASN A 59 -1.47 -3.14 4.41
CA ASN A 59 -1.22 -4.46 4.99
C ASN A 59 -1.42 -4.44 6.52
N ALA A 60 -0.89 -3.42 7.20
CA ALA A 60 -1.05 -3.24 8.63
C ALA A 60 -2.51 -3.09 9.03
N LYS A 61 -3.27 -2.25 8.29
CA LYS A 61 -4.71 -2.07 8.52
C LYS A 61 -5.51 -3.34 8.27
N ALA A 62 -5.16 -4.12 7.25
CA ALA A 62 -5.78 -5.41 6.98
C ALA A 62 -5.51 -6.42 8.11
N LEU A 63 -4.27 -6.45 8.63
CA LEU A 63 -3.90 -7.32 9.74
C LEU A 63 -4.61 -6.94 11.05
N GLU A 64 -4.63 -5.65 11.39
CA GLU A 64 -5.33 -5.11 12.56
C GLU A 64 -6.83 -5.41 12.50
N ALA A 65 -7.48 -5.14 11.36
CA ALA A 65 -8.89 -5.45 11.15
C ALA A 65 -9.20 -6.96 11.26
N SER A 66 -8.22 -7.81 10.97
CA SER A 66 -8.34 -9.26 11.11
C SER A 66 -8.04 -9.78 12.53
N GLY A 67 -7.72 -8.89 13.48
CA GLY A 67 -7.34 -9.24 14.85
C GLY A 67 -5.92 -9.82 14.98
N GLY A 68 -5.09 -9.67 13.95
CA GLY A 68 -3.75 -10.26 13.88
C GLY A 68 -2.63 -9.35 14.39
N GLY A 69 -2.91 -8.09 14.71
CA GLY A 69 -1.88 -7.18 15.19
C GLY A 69 -2.38 -5.81 15.61
N VAL A 70 -1.46 -5.00 16.12
CA VAL A 70 -1.68 -3.60 16.53
C VAL A 70 -0.73 -2.70 15.78
N ILE A 71 -1.21 -1.50 15.40
CA ILE A 71 -0.41 -0.55 14.62
C ILE A 71 0.18 0.50 15.55
N LEU A 72 1.47 0.78 15.37
CA LEU A 72 2.17 1.91 15.95
C LEU A 72 2.65 2.85 14.85
N ASP A 73 2.53 4.15 15.10
CA ASP A 73 3.10 5.17 14.23
C ASP A 73 4.56 5.40 14.60
N LEU A 74 5.45 5.00 13.69
CA LEU A 74 6.91 5.10 13.85
C LEU A 74 7.38 6.53 14.15
N SER A 75 6.64 7.55 13.71
CA SER A 75 7.03 8.96 13.86
C SER A 75 6.63 9.58 15.20
N THR A 76 5.62 9.03 15.87
CA THR A 76 5.02 9.61 17.09
C THR A 76 5.10 8.70 18.31
N MET A 77 5.39 7.41 18.13
CA MET A 77 5.40 6.45 19.22
C MET A 77 6.48 6.75 20.28
N THR A 78 6.13 6.43 21.52
CA THR A 78 7.00 6.49 22.69
C THR A 78 7.39 5.10 23.17
N GLU A 79 8.34 5.02 24.11
CA GLU A 79 8.67 3.76 24.81
C GLU A 79 7.41 3.13 25.44
N GLN A 80 6.54 3.96 26.02
CA GLN A 80 5.32 3.50 26.67
C GLN A 80 4.33 2.90 25.66
N ASP A 81 4.25 3.45 24.44
CA ASP A 81 3.39 2.92 23.38
C ASP A 81 3.86 1.54 22.92
N VAL A 82 5.18 1.36 22.76
CA VAL A 82 5.78 0.05 22.43
C VAL A 82 5.49 -0.96 23.54
N TYR A 83 5.67 -0.57 24.81
CA TYR A 83 5.36 -1.42 25.95
C TYR A 83 3.88 -1.83 25.98
N ASN A 84 2.97 -0.88 25.79
CA ASN A 84 1.53 -1.13 25.79
C ASN A 84 1.10 -2.04 24.61
N ALA A 85 1.67 -1.80 23.42
CA ALA A 85 1.43 -2.61 22.24
C ALA A 85 1.90 -4.06 22.47
N LEU A 86 3.09 -4.25 23.01
CA LEU A 86 3.61 -5.58 23.38
C LEU A 86 2.74 -6.27 24.42
N LYS A 87 2.33 -5.56 25.48
CA LYS A 87 1.41 -6.11 26.48
C LYS A 87 0.09 -6.55 25.86
N THR A 88 -0.41 -5.81 24.89
CA THR A 88 -1.65 -6.11 24.17
C THR A 88 -1.50 -7.38 23.33
N VAL A 89 -0.47 -7.48 22.48
CA VAL A 89 -0.31 -8.66 21.61
C VAL A 89 0.12 -9.92 22.36
N LEU A 90 0.72 -9.77 23.55
CA LEU A 90 1.08 -10.88 24.43
C LEU A 90 -0.10 -11.37 25.29
N ASP A 91 -1.23 -10.68 25.26
CA ASP A 91 -2.45 -11.16 25.91
C ASP A 91 -2.91 -12.49 25.30
N PRO A 92 -3.34 -13.48 26.11
CA PRO A 92 -3.78 -14.78 25.59
C PRO A 92 -4.91 -14.68 24.54
N SER A 93 -5.76 -13.66 24.61
CA SER A 93 -6.84 -13.44 23.63
C SER A 93 -6.29 -13.09 22.24
N PHE A 94 -5.19 -12.34 22.16
CA PHE A 94 -4.53 -12.03 20.88
C PHE A 94 -3.89 -13.26 20.26
N ASN A 95 -3.23 -14.11 21.07
CA ASN A 95 -2.69 -15.37 20.56
C ASN A 95 -3.80 -16.29 20.02
N LYS A 96 -4.95 -16.34 20.70
CA LYS A 96 -6.12 -17.09 20.22
C LYS A 96 -6.63 -16.56 18.89
N GLN A 97 -6.82 -15.24 18.76
CA GLN A 97 -7.26 -14.60 17.52
C GLN A 97 -6.28 -14.83 16.37
N ALA A 98 -4.96 -14.71 16.62
CA ALA A 98 -3.94 -14.96 15.61
C ALA A 98 -3.94 -16.42 15.14
N LYS A 99 -4.16 -17.39 16.04
CA LYS A 99 -4.32 -18.80 15.68
C LYS A 99 -5.58 -19.07 14.87
N GLU A 100 -6.71 -18.49 15.25
CA GLU A 100 -7.96 -18.58 14.48
C GLU A 100 -7.82 -17.96 13.08
N LEU A 101 -7.11 -16.84 12.98
CA LEU A 101 -6.77 -16.22 11.70
C LEU A 101 -5.87 -17.14 10.86
N SER A 102 -4.86 -17.78 11.46
CA SER A 102 -4.00 -18.77 10.80
C SER A 102 -4.78 -19.95 10.24
N VAL A 103 -5.72 -20.50 11.02
CA VAL A 103 -6.60 -21.59 10.57
C VAL A 103 -7.39 -21.15 9.34
N ARG A 104 -8.05 -19.98 9.40
CA ARG A 104 -8.81 -19.43 8.25
C ARG A 104 -7.93 -19.15 7.03
N PHE A 105 -6.70 -18.68 7.23
CA PHE A 105 -5.76 -18.41 6.14
C PHE A 105 -5.24 -19.69 5.47
N LYS A 106 -5.12 -20.79 6.24
CA LYS A 106 -4.70 -22.09 5.73
C LYS A 106 -5.85 -22.86 5.09
N ASP A 107 -7.07 -22.61 5.54
CA ASP A 107 -8.29 -23.21 4.98
C ASP A 107 -8.55 -22.69 3.57
N ARG A 108 -8.15 -23.49 2.59
CA ARG A 108 -8.23 -23.16 1.17
C ARG A 108 -8.55 -24.44 0.39
N PRO A 109 -9.29 -24.35 -0.73
CA PRO A 109 -9.73 -25.52 -1.48
C PRO A 109 -8.59 -26.33 -2.10
N MET A 110 -7.43 -25.71 -2.34
CA MET A 110 -6.25 -26.37 -2.92
C MET A 110 -4.98 -25.89 -2.21
N PRO A 111 -4.07 -26.79 -1.81
CA PRO A 111 -2.78 -26.43 -1.25
C PRO A 111 -2.00 -25.43 -2.13
N PRO A 112 -1.15 -24.55 -1.55
CA PRO A 112 -0.42 -23.54 -2.32
C PRO A 112 0.45 -24.13 -3.44
N LEU A 113 1.12 -25.25 -3.15
CA LEU A 113 1.99 -25.92 -4.11
C LEU A 113 1.19 -26.49 -5.28
N GLU A 114 0.08 -27.18 -5.01
CA GLU A 114 -0.80 -27.71 -6.04
C GLU A 114 -1.42 -26.60 -6.89
N THR A 115 -1.80 -25.48 -6.25
CA THR A 115 -2.30 -24.29 -6.94
C THR A 115 -1.26 -23.76 -7.92
N ALA A 116 0.01 -23.66 -7.50
CA ALA A 116 1.10 -23.22 -8.36
C ALA A 116 1.33 -24.18 -9.53
N ILE A 117 1.39 -25.49 -9.27
CA ILE A 117 1.52 -26.53 -10.30
C ILE A 117 0.39 -26.41 -11.32
N TYR A 118 -0.85 -26.33 -10.85
CA TYR A 118 -2.02 -26.21 -11.71
C TYR A 118 -1.91 -25.01 -12.66
N TRP A 119 -1.54 -23.82 -12.17
CA TRP A 119 -1.44 -22.63 -13.01
C TRP A 119 -0.25 -22.68 -13.97
N ILE A 120 0.89 -23.26 -13.55
CA ILE A 120 2.03 -23.49 -14.45
C ILE A 120 1.61 -24.39 -15.60
N GLU A 121 0.98 -25.52 -15.30
CA GLU A 121 0.49 -26.44 -16.32
C GLU A 121 -0.62 -25.81 -17.18
N TYR A 122 -1.50 -25.02 -16.59
CA TYR A 122 -2.55 -24.32 -17.33
C TYR A 122 -1.95 -23.41 -18.40
N VAL A 123 -0.94 -22.61 -18.05
CA VAL A 123 -0.23 -21.75 -18.99
C VAL A 123 0.48 -22.58 -20.07
N ALA A 124 1.10 -23.70 -19.69
CA ALA A 124 1.74 -24.61 -20.65
C ALA A 124 0.74 -25.23 -21.64
N ARG A 125 -0.38 -25.78 -21.14
CA ARG A 125 -1.47 -26.37 -21.95
C ARG A 125 -2.05 -25.38 -22.95
N HIS A 126 -2.16 -24.11 -22.55
CA HIS A 126 -2.72 -23.05 -23.40
C HIS A 126 -1.64 -22.20 -24.09
N LYS A 127 -0.42 -22.72 -24.24
CA LYS A 127 0.66 -22.10 -25.02
C LYS A 127 0.91 -20.63 -24.63
N GLY A 128 0.94 -20.34 -23.33
CA GLY A 128 1.14 -19.00 -22.80
C GLY A 128 -0.13 -18.27 -22.35
N ALA A 129 -1.31 -18.89 -22.48
CA ALA A 129 -2.61 -18.37 -22.01
C ALA A 129 -2.87 -16.89 -22.41
N PRO A 130 -2.88 -16.56 -23.72
CA PRO A 130 -2.97 -15.19 -24.20
C PRO A 130 -4.25 -14.46 -23.71
N HIS A 131 -5.33 -15.20 -23.46
CA HIS A 131 -6.60 -14.68 -22.94
C HIS A 131 -6.55 -14.25 -21.46
N LEU A 132 -5.54 -14.69 -20.69
CA LEU A 132 -5.32 -14.22 -19.31
C LEU A 132 -4.36 -13.03 -19.23
N ARG A 133 -3.69 -12.68 -20.34
CA ARG A 133 -2.75 -11.56 -20.37
C ARG A 133 -3.53 -10.25 -20.43
N SER A 134 -3.15 -9.29 -19.59
CA SER A 134 -3.67 -7.92 -19.71
C SER A 134 -3.37 -7.35 -21.10
N ALA A 135 -4.37 -6.73 -21.72
CA ALA A 135 -4.22 -6.06 -23.01
C ALA A 135 -3.13 -4.96 -22.97
N ALA A 136 -2.84 -4.42 -21.78
CA ALA A 136 -1.80 -3.41 -21.58
C ALA A 136 -0.38 -3.93 -21.92
N VAL A 137 -0.12 -5.25 -21.84
CA VAL A 137 1.24 -5.80 -22.03
C VAL A 137 1.75 -5.61 -23.46
N GLY A 138 0.86 -5.64 -24.45
CA GLY A 138 1.21 -5.41 -25.86
C GLY A 138 0.97 -3.99 -26.33
N MET A 139 0.51 -3.10 -25.45
CA MET A 139 0.07 -1.76 -25.81
C MET A 139 1.27 -0.82 -25.96
N PRO A 140 1.37 -0.05 -27.06
CA PRO A 140 2.37 0.99 -27.18
C PRO A 140 2.24 2.03 -26.06
N TYR A 141 3.37 2.58 -25.58
CA TYR A 141 3.39 3.52 -24.46
C TYR A 141 2.46 4.73 -24.65
N TYR A 142 2.26 5.21 -25.87
CA TYR A 142 1.38 6.36 -26.12
C TYR A 142 -0.10 6.07 -25.84
N GLN A 143 -0.55 4.83 -26.08
CA GLN A 143 -1.90 4.37 -25.72
C GLN A 143 -1.97 4.05 -24.22
N TYR A 144 -0.95 3.39 -23.68
CA TYR A 144 -0.90 3.05 -22.26
C TYR A 144 -0.94 4.29 -21.36
N LEU A 145 -0.23 5.35 -21.76
CA LEU A 145 -0.19 6.64 -21.06
C LEU A 145 -1.29 7.62 -21.49
N LEU A 146 -2.17 7.23 -22.43
CA LEU A 146 -3.27 8.05 -22.93
C LEU A 146 -2.83 9.44 -23.42
N LEU A 147 -1.73 9.51 -24.18
CA LEU A 147 -1.12 10.79 -24.60
C LEU A 147 -2.05 11.62 -25.49
N ASP A 148 -2.88 10.98 -26.30
CA ASP A 148 -3.91 11.61 -27.12
C ASP A 148 -4.99 12.28 -26.27
N VAL A 149 -5.46 11.61 -25.22
CA VAL A 149 -6.42 12.17 -24.26
C VAL A 149 -5.82 13.35 -23.51
N ILE A 150 -4.58 13.25 -23.05
CA ILE A 150 -3.87 14.34 -22.38
C ILE A 150 -3.72 15.55 -23.33
N ALA A 151 -3.30 15.34 -24.57
CA ALA A 151 -3.17 16.39 -25.57
C ALA A 151 -4.52 17.07 -25.86
N PHE A 152 -5.60 16.30 -25.97
CA PHE A 152 -6.95 16.82 -26.19
C PHE A 152 -7.45 17.67 -25.00
N LEU A 153 -7.31 17.17 -23.77
CA LEU A 153 -7.73 17.89 -22.56
C LEU A 153 -6.91 19.17 -22.33
N THR A 154 -5.59 19.12 -22.56
CA THR A 154 -4.72 20.31 -22.46
C THR A 154 -5.08 21.36 -23.51
N PHE A 155 -5.37 20.94 -24.75
CA PHE A 155 -5.85 21.85 -25.80
C PHE A 155 -7.15 22.56 -25.42
N ILE A 156 -8.14 21.82 -24.90
CA ILE A 156 -9.40 22.41 -24.42
C ILE A 156 -9.15 23.41 -23.28
N GLY A 157 -8.31 23.04 -22.31
CA GLY A 157 -7.95 23.93 -21.19
C GLY A 157 -7.31 25.23 -21.66
N LEU A 158 -6.39 25.16 -22.62
CA LEU A 158 -5.75 26.34 -23.23
C LEU A 158 -6.76 27.19 -24.01
N ALA A 159 -7.66 26.58 -24.77
CA ALA A 159 -8.70 27.28 -25.51
C ALA A 159 -9.65 28.05 -24.57
N ILE A 160 -10.13 27.41 -23.50
CA ILE A 160 -10.97 28.05 -22.48
C ILE A 160 -10.23 29.22 -21.82
N THR A 161 -8.97 29.00 -21.43
CA THR A 161 -8.13 30.03 -20.80
C THR A 161 -7.94 31.24 -21.74
N TYR A 162 -7.68 30.98 -23.02
CA TYR A 162 -7.53 32.02 -24.04
C TYR A 162 -8.83 32.81 -24.27
N ILE A 163 -9.98 32.11 -24.31
CA ILE A 163 -11.30 32.76 -24.43
C ILE A 163 -11.56 33.66 -23.23
N LEU A 164 -11.34 33.16 -22.00
CA LEU A 164 -11.52 33.95 -20.77
C LEU A 164 -10.59 35.18 -20.74
N TYR A 165 -9.32 35.01 -21.10
CA TYR A 165 -8.37 36.11 -21.22
C TYR A 165 -8.82 37.16 -22.25
N THR A 166 -9.31 36.72 -23.40
CA THR A 166 -9.79 37.61 -24.47
C THR A 166 -11.03 38.38 -24.02
N ILE A 167 -11.98 37.71 -23.37
CA ILE A 167 -13.18 38.35 -22.80
C ILE A 167 -12.79 39.38 -21.73
N PHE A 168 -11.93 39.00 -20.79
CA PHE A 168 -11.47 39.88 -19.71
C PHE A 168 -10.75 41.11 -20.24
N THR A 169 -9.80 40.95 -21.16
CA THR A 169 -9.07 42.07 -21.78
C THR A 169 -9.98 42.95 -22.63
N PHE A 170 -10.99 42.38 -23.30
CA PHE A 170 -12.00 43.15 -24.02
C PHE A 170 -12.83 44.03 -23.07
N PHE A 171 -13.29 43.48 -21.94
CA PHE A 171 -14.02 44.25 -20.93
C PHE A 171 -13.15 45.35 -20.31
N LEU A 172 -11.90 45.06 -19.95
CA LEU A 172 -10.96 46.07 -19.45
C LEU A 172 -10.74 47.20 -20.46
N ARG A 173 -10.46 46.88 -21.73
CA ARG A 173 -10.29 47.89 -22.80
C ARG A 173 -11.55 48.75 -22.98
N LYS A 174 -12.74 48.17 -22.84
CA LYS A 174 -14.01 48.91 -22.94
C LYS A 174 -14.22 49.86 -21.76
N ILE A 175 -13.85 49.45 -20.54
CA ILE A 175 -13.91 50.29 -19.32
C ILE A 175 -12.93 51.46 -19.45
N PHE A 176 -11.64 51.20 -19.74
CA PHE A 176 -10.61 52.23 -19.86
C PHE A 176 -10.85 53.22 -21.03
N LYS A 177 -11.41 52.77 -22.17
CA LYS A 177 -11.85 53.68 -23.25
C LYS A 177 -13.03 54.57 -22.86
N ARG A 178 -13.89 54.14 -21.92
CA ARG A 178 -15.04 54.92 -21.45
C ARG A 178 -14.61 56.03 -20.49
N GLU A 179 -13.63 55.76 -19.63
CA GLU A 179 -13.05 56.77 -18.73
C GLU A 179 -12.27 57.86 -19.47
N THR A 180 -11.41 57.50 -20.43
CA THR A 180 -10.68 58.47 -21.26
C THR A 180 -11.61 59.36 -22.10
N LYS A 181 -12.77 58.84 -22.54
CA LYS A 181 -13.78 59.64 -23.26
C LYS A 181 -14.56 60.58 -22.32
N LYS A 182 -14.69 60.26 -21.03
CA LYS A 182 -15.27 61.14 -20.00
C LYS A 182 -14.31 62.28 -19.65
N LEU A 183 -13.02 61.99 -19.47
CA LEU A 183 -11.98 62.99 -19.15
C LEU A 183 -11.75 64.03 -20.27
N LYS A 184 -12.00 63.69 -21.55
CA LYS A 184 -11.92 64.64 -22.68
C LYS A 184 -13.17 65.50 -22.89
N LYS A 185 -14.25 65.24 -22.14
CA LYS A 185 -15.54 65.95 -22.25
C LYS A 185 -15.79 66.94 -21.11
N GLN A 186 -14.90 67.01 -20.12
CA GLN A 186 -14.77 68.10 -19.17
C GLN A 186 -13.68 69.05 -19.66
#